data_AF-A0AAD6UMS8-F1
#
_entry.id   AF-A0AAD6UMS8-F1
#
_cell.length_a   1.000
_cell.length_b   1.000
_cell.length_c   1.000
_cell.angle_alpha   90.00
_cell.angle_beta   90.00
_cell.angle_gamma   90.00
#
_symmetry.space_group_name_H-M   'P 1'
#
loop_
_entity.id
_entity.type
_entity.pdbx_description
1 polymer ?
#
loop_
_entity_poly.entity_id
_entity_poly.type
_entity_poly.pdbx_seq_one_letter_code
_entity_poly.pdbx_strand_id
1 'polypeptide(L)'
;RLIGIQTLLNFYVTPVEGGTYAHWGASARLAAHGLGRGKHCARVLAALAREFIHTREVLDVNPYGEWNDSMLADEDLANDIRLHLQSLGKEITVDKLVQYLNSPEIRVEHGIDKPVSLTTARRYLDELGYRFTSPKKGQYVDGHERADVVYYRDNVYLPRLFELHKRVRVFDNDGNPIEGPFAVSGHRVIVWYHDESIFYAHDRRRETWYHKDAPATPYQKGEGHSFMVADYFSSDFGWLRDPD
;
A
#
# COMPACT_ATOMS: atom_id res chain seq x y z
N ARG A 1 26.95 7.99 20.75
CA ARG A 1 27.94 9.05 20.40
C ARG A 1 28.92 9.31 21.55
N LEU A 2 28.43 9.60 22.77
CA LEU A 2 29.26 9.76 23.97
C LEU A 2 30.18 8.56 24.25
N ILE A 3 29.62 7.34 24.18
CA ILE A 3 30.39 6.09 24.33
C ILE A 3 31.59 6.07 23.37
N GLY A 4 31.39 6.41 22.09
CA GLY A 4 32.48 6.44 21.11
C GLY A 4 33.58 7.48 21.41
N ILE A 5 33.23 8.61 21.99
CA ILE A 5 34.19 9.67 22.38
C ILE A 5 34.96 9.23 23.62
N GLN A 6 34.28 8.65 24.62
CA GLN A 6 34.91 8.08 25.80
C GLN A 6 35.89 6.96 25.42
N THR A 7 35.47 6.05 24.55
CA THR A 7 36.33 4.98 24.03
C THR A 7 37.55 5.53 23.27
N LEU A 8 37.37 6.57 22.46
CA LEU A 8 38.48 7.26 21.76
C LEU A 8 39.47 7.85 22.75
N LEU A 9 39.01 8.58 23.76
CA LEU A 9 39.87 9.22 24.77
C LEU A 9 40.60 8.19 25.63
N ASN A 10 39.92 7.09 25.99
CA ASN A 10 40.55 5.97 26.68
C ASN A 10 41.69 5.37 25.83
N PHE A 11 41.47 5.11 24.54
CA PHE A 11 42.54 4.62 23.67
C PHE A 11 43.68 5.61 23.42
N TYR A 12 43.44 6.91 23.63
CA TYR A 12 44.47 7.94 23.50
C TYR A 12 45.34 8.04 24.75
N VAL A 13 44.74 7.91 25.94
CA VAL A 13 45.42 8.08 27.24
C VAL A 13 46.00 6.77 27.77
N THR A 14 45.41 5.62 27.44
CA THR A 14 45.89 4.33 27.91
C THR A 14 47.03 3.80 27.01
N PRO A 15 48.21 3.49 27.58
CA PRO A 15 49.26 2.79 26.85
C PRO A 15 48.82 1.33 26.63
N VAL A 16 48.32 1.05 25.43
CA VAL A 16 47.99 -0.30 24.95
C VAL A 16 49.06 -0.71 23.93
N GLU A 17 49.44 -1.99 23.91
CA GLU A 17 50.46 -2.58 23.00
C GLU A 17 50.16 -2.48 21.49
N GLY A 18 49.14 -1.70 21.08
CA GLY A 18 48.68 -1.51 19.70
C GLY A 18 48.98 -0.15 19.07
N GLY A 19 49.85 0.68 19.67
CA GLY A 19 50.30 1.94 19.04
C GLY A 19 49.24 3.05 18.93
N THR A 20 48.18 3.01 19.75
CA THR A 20 47.15 4.06 19.80
C THR A 20 47.42 5.14 20.84
N TYR A 21 48.35 4.90 21.76
CA TYR A 21 48.76 5.86 22.78
C TYR A 21 49.29 7.15 22.14
N ALA A 22 48.77 8.30 22.58
CA ALA A 22 49.10 9.62 22.02
C ALA A 22 48.85 9.80 20.50
N HIS A 23 48.18 8.85 19.84
CA HIS A 23 47.94 8.87 18.39
C HIS A 23 46.46 9.04 18.06
N TRP A 24 46.00 10.30 18.03
CA TRP A 24 44.59 10.67 17.83
C TRP A 24 43.89 9.95 16.68
N GLY A 25 44.54 9.88 15.50
CA GLY A 25 43.98 9.22 14.32
C GLY A 25 43.92 7.70 14.41
N ALA A 26 44.76 7.07 15.23
CA ALA A 26 44.72 5.64 15.48
C ALA A 26 43.65 5.30 16.51
N SER A 27 43.60 6.05 17.63
CA SER A 27 42.57 5.91 18.67
C SER A 27 41.16 6.11 18.12
N ALA A 28 40.97 7.12 17.26
CA ALA A 28 39.67 7.39 16.65
C ALA A 28 39.22 6.30 15.66
N ARG A 29 40.15 5.72 14.91
CA ARG A 29 39.85 4.61 13.99
C ARG A 29 39.48 3.34 14.77
N LEU A 30 40.20 3.06 15.85
CA LEU A 30 39.92 1.89 16.68
C LEU A 30 38.56 2.02 17.39
N ALA A 31 38.26 3.20 17.94
CA ALA A 31 36.95 3.48 18.53
C ALA A 31 35.81 3.38 17.51
N ALA A 32 36.00 3.90 16.28
CA ALA A 32 35.01 3.76 15.23
C ALA A 32 34.81 2.29 14.79
N HIS A 33 35.90 1.51 14.73
CA HIS A 33 35.84 0.09 14.40
C HIS A 33 35.09 -0.71 15.48
N GLY A 34 35.33 -0.42 16.76
CA GLY A 34 34.57 -1.01 17.88
C GLY A 34 33.07 -0.70 17.86
N LEU A 35 32.66 0.36 17.16
CA LEU A 35 31.25 0.71 16.92
C LEU A 35 30.69 0.15 15.60
N GLY A 36 31.45 -0.68 14.88
CA GLY A 36 31.07 -1.20 13.56
C GLY A 36 31.00 -0.11 12.47
N ARG A 37 31.72 1.01 12.63
CA ARG A 37 31.69 2.15 11.70
C ARG A 37 33.03 2.39 11.01
N GLY A 38 32.99 3.08 9.88
CA GLY A 38 34.16 3.35 9.04
C GLY A 38 34.89 4.67 9.33
N LYS A 39 35.83 5.03 8.45
CA LYS A 39 36.73 6.21 8.55
C LYS A 39 36.00 7.55 8.75
N HIS A 40 34.77 7.69 8.27
CA HIS A 40 33.98 8.91 8.46
C HIS A 40 33.62 9.11 9.94
N CYS A 41 33.14 8.06 10.61
CA CYS A 41 32.82 8.10 12.04
C CYS A 41 34.05 8.43 12.89
N ALA A 42 35.22 7.88 12.54
CA ALA A 42 36.48 8.23 13.21
C ALA A 42 36.79 9.73 13.13
N ARG A 43 36.59 10.37 11.97
CA ARG A 43 36.78 11.82 11.81
C ARG A 43 35.80 12.63 12.64
N VAL A 44 34.54 12.21 12.67
CA VAL A 44 33.50 12.86 13.47
C VAL A 44 33.82 12.73 14.97
N LEU A 45 34.15 11.54 15.47
CA LEU A 45 34.54 11.35 16.87
C LEU A 45 35.77 12.20 17.25
N ALA A 46 36.77 12.28 16.36
CA ALA A 46 37.97 13.08 16.57
C ALA A 46 37.68 14.59 16.61
N ALA A 47 36.78 15.10 15.76
CA ALA A 47 36.38 16.50 15.75
C ALA A 47 35.64 16.86 17.05
N LEU A 48 34.70 16.00 17.44
CA LEU A 48 33.90 16.18 18.65
C LEU A 48 34.71 16.08 19.93
N ALA A 49 35.67 15.15 20.00
CA ALA A 49 36.55 15.06 21.16
C ALA A 49 37.42 16.33 21.30
N ARG A 50 37.85 16.96 20.20
CA ARG A 50 38.59 18.24 20.25
C ARG A 50 37.70 19.40 20.68
N GLU A 51 36.53 19.49 20.08
CA GLU A 51 35.53 20.50 20.43
C GLU A 51 35.20 20.45 21.92
N PHE A 52 34.93 19.25 22.46
CA PHE A 52 34.71 19.02 23.89
C PHE A 52 35.91 19.45 24.77
N ILE A 53 37.15 19.19 24.35
CA ILE A 53 38.35 19.61 25.08
C ILE A 53 38.45 21.15 25.13
N HIS A 54 38.08 21.83 24.03
CA HIS A 54 38.15 23.27 23.90
C HIS A 54 37.03 24.00 24.64
N THR A 55 35.78 23.58 24.48
CA THR A 55 34.61 24.28 25.04
C THR A 55 34.26 23.82 26.45
N ARG A 56 34.64 22.59 26.83
CA ARG A 56 34.22 21.93 28.09
C ARG A 56 32.70 21.80 28.24
N GLU A 57 31.96 22.07 27.18
CA GLU A 57 30.50 21.96 27.12
C GLU A 57 30.11 20.60 26.54
N VAL A 58 28.94 20.09 26.95
CA VAL A 58 28.39 18.87 26.37
C VAL A 58 28.14 19.14 24.89
N LEU A 59 28.78 18.35 24.03
CA LEU A 59 28.74 18.50 22.58
C LEU A 59 27.32 18.66 22.06
N ASP A 60 27.15 19.65 21.18
CA ASP A 60 25.86 20.03 20.62
C ASP A 60 25.00 18.82 20.23
N VAL A 61 23.90 18.73 20.96
CA VAL A 61 22.72 17.95 20.64
C VAL A 61 22.20 18.48 19.31
N ASN A 62 21.77 17.57 18.45
CA ASN A 62 21.19 17.83 17.13
C ASN A 62 20.51 19.22 17.02
N PRO A 63 20.96 20.14 16.15
CA PRO A 63 20.32 21.44 15.98
C PRO A 63 18.90 21.34 15.40
N TYR A 64 18.47 20.16 14.96
CA TYR A 64 17.13 19.86 14.47
C TYR A 64 16.17 19.26 15.53
N GLY A 65 16.55 19.25 16.81
CA GLY A 65 15.68 18.84 17.94
C GLY A 65 15.79 17.38 18.38
N GLU A 66 14.90 17.00 19.31
CA GLU A 66 14.70 15.61 19.75
C GLU A 66 14.26 14.76 18.56
N TRP A 67 14.78 13.53 18.49
CA TRP A 67 14.24 12.57 17.55
C TRP A 67 12.80 12.29 17.99
N ASN A 68 11.81 12.60 17.15
CA ASN A 68 10.45 12.14 17.36
C ASN A 68 10.45 10.63 17.11
N ASP A 69 10.89 9.86 18.10
CA ASP A 69 10.70 8.42 18.09
C ASP A 69 9.19 8.16 18.08
N SER A 70 8.77 7.24 17.19
CA SER A 70 7.38 6.79 17.12
C SER A 70 6.96 6.28 18.50
N MET A 71 5.71 6.50 18.93
CA MET A 71 5.25 5.89 20.19
C MET A 71 5.30 4.35 20.12
N LEU A 72 5.36 3.77 18.92
CA LEU A 72 5.62 2.36 18.71
C LEU A 72 7.03 1.90 19.12
N ALA A 73 7.93 2.80 19.52
CA ALA A 73 9.18 2.44 20.18
C ALA A 73 8.93 1.82 21.57
N ASP A 74 7.77 2.11 22.16
CA ASP A 74 7.27 1.40 23.32
C ASP A 74 6.73 0.02 22.90
N GLU A 75 7.43 -1.03 23.34
CA GLU A 75 7.06 -2.42 23.02
C GLU A 75 5.70 -2.81 23.62
N ASP A 76 5.31 -2.23 24.75
CA ASP A 76 4.04 -2.55 25.41
C ASP A 76 2.87 -1.99 24.58
N LEU A 77 2.95 -0.73 24.15
CA LEU A 77 1.96 -0.13 23.24
C LEU A 77 1.88 -0.90 21.91
N ALA A 78 3.04 -1.28 21.35
CA ALA A 78 3.08 -2.03 20.10
C ALA A 78 2.42 -3.42 20.24
N ASN A 79 2.61 -4.09 21.38
CA ASN A 79 2.01 -5.39 21.67
C ASN A 79 0.50 -5.29 21.89
N ASP A 80 0.03 -4.28 22.60
CA ASP A 80 -1.40 -4.03 22.81
C ASP A 80 -2.13 -3.73 21.50
N ILE A 81 -1.53 -2.89 20.64
CA ILE A 81 -2.07 -2.65 19.30
C ILE A 81 -2.14 -3.96 18.50
N ARG A 82 -1.08 -4.79 18.55
CA ARG A 82 -1.10 -6.10 17.86
C ARG A 82 -2.20 -7.00 18.39
N LEU A 83 -2.40 -7.07 19.70
CA LEU A 83 -3.44 -7.87 20.33
C LEU A 83 -4.84 -7.39 19.92
N HIS A 84 -5.06 -6.08 19.91
CA HIS A 84 -6.29 -5.47 19.44
C HIS A 84 -6.55 -5.80 17.95
N LEU A 85 -5.54 -5.64 17.08
CA LEU A 85 -5.67 -5.98 15.66
C LEU A 85 -5.95 -7.46 15.42
N GLN A 86 -5.37 -8.35 16.23
CA GLN A 86 -5.67 -9.78 16.19
C GLN A 86 -7.13 -10.07 16.57
N SER A 87 -7.67 -9.39 17.59
CA SER A 87 -9.07 -9.54 18.00
C SER A 87 -10.07 -9.09 16.92
N LEU A 88 -9.68 -8.10 16.09
CA LEU A 88 -10.51 -7.60 14.98
C LEU A 88 -10.52 -8.54 13.76
N GLY A 89 -9.54 -9.44 13.65
CA GLY A 89 -9.44 -10.42 12.57
C GLY A 89 -9.46 -9.78 11.17
N LYS A 90 -10.56 -9.96 10.43
CA LYS A 90 -10.71 -9.45 9.04
C LYS A 90 -11.29 -8.04 8.94
N GLU A 91 -11.80 -7.50 10.04
CA GLU A 91 -12.49 -6.21 10.07
C GLU A 91 -11.59 -5.08 10.59
N ILE A 92 -10.33 -5.10 10.19
CA ILE A 92 -9.38 -4.07 10.57
C ILE A 92 -9.68 -2.81 9.75
N THR A 93 -9.97 -1.72 10.47
CA THR A 93 -10.16 -0.38 9.89
C THR A 93 -9.33 0.61 10.69
N VAL A 94 -8.79 1.63 10.02
CA VAL A 94 -8.04 2.71 10.68
C VAL A 94 -8.88 3.39 11.76
N ASP A 95 -10.18 3.61 11.50
CA ASP A 95 -11.12 4.19 12.47
C ASP A 95 -11.23 3.37 13.76
N LYS A 96 -11.26 2.03 13.66
CA LYS A 96 -11.33 1.15 14.84
C LYS A 96 -10.05 1.26 15.67
N LEU A 97 -8.89 1.34 15.03
CA LEU A 97 -7.62 1.57 15.71
C LEU A 97 -7.57 2.94 16.39
N VAL A 98 -8.08 3.99 15.74
CA VAL A 98 -8.19 5.33 16.33
C VAL A 98 -9.12 5.33 17.55
N GLN A 99 -10.26 4.64 17.48
CA GLN A 99 -11.19 4.52 18.61
C GLN A 99 -10.54 3.81 19.80
N TYR A 100 -9.80 2.73 19.55
CA TYR A 100 -9.06 2.00 20.57
C TYR A 100 -7.97 2.87 21.22
N LEU A 101 -7.11 3.50 20.42
CA LEU A 101 -6.02 4.35 20.93
C LEU A 101 -6.50 5.61 21.64
N ASN A 102 -7.70 6.09 21.31
CA ASN A 102 -8.31 7.25 21.97
C ASN A 102 -9.21 6.89 23.16
N SER A 103 -9.35 5.60 23.49
CA SER A 103 -10.09 5.18 24.68
C SER A 103 -9.37 5.65 25.95
N PRO A 104 -10.12 6.14 26.96
CA PRO A 104 -9.51 6.75 28.15
C PRO A 104 -8.60 5.80 28.91
N GLU A 105 -8.90 4.50 28.91
CA GLU A 105 -8.11 3.45 29.54
C GLU A 105 -6.71 3.34 28.91
N ILE A 106 -6.66 3.12 27.59
CA ILE A 106 -5.42 2.99 26.81
C ILE A 106 -4.59 4.27 26.85
N ARG A 107 -5.24 5.44 26.85
CA ARG A 107 -4.54 6.72 26.93
C ARG A 107 -3.86 6.93 28.28
N VAL A 108 -4.46 6.48 29.37
CA VAL A 108 -3.86 6.58 30.72
C VAL A 108 -2.74 5.55 30.87
N GLU A 109 -2.96 4.33 30.38
CA GLU A 109 -1.98 3.24 30.44
C GLU A 109 -0.69 3.58 29.70
N HIS A 110 -0.80 4.12 28.48
CA HIS A 110 0.35 4.42 27.60
C HIS A 110 0.75 5.89 27.58
N GLY A 111 0.23 6.73 28.49
CA GLY A 111 0.60 8.14 28.59
C GLY A 111 0.32 8.98 27.34
N ILE A 112 -0.79 8.72 26.65
CA ILE A 112 -1.15 9.39 25.39
C ILE A 112 -1.80 10.76 25.66
N ASP A 113 -0.97 11.81 25.67
CA ASP A 113 -1.39 13.19 25.93
C ASP A 113 -2.36 13.75 24.88
N LYS A 114 -2.11 13.44 23.60
CA LYS A 114 -2.88 13.98 22.47
C LYS A 114 -3.65 12.88 21.76
N PRO A 115 -4.90 13.14 21.33
CA PRO A 115 -5.66 12.14 20.58
C PRO A 115 -4.91 11.75 19.30
N VAL A 116 -4.83 10.45 19.06
CA VAL A 116 -4.19 9.89 17.88
C VAL A 116 -5.05 10.20 16.66
N SER A 117 -4.43 10.79 15.64
CA SER A 117 -5.08 11.10 14.37
C SER A 117 -5.20 9.87 13.47
N LEU A 118 -6.13 9.89 12.51
CA LEU A 118 -6.23 8.86 11.47
C LEU A 118 -4.91 8.65 10.72
N THR A 119 -4.18 9.73 10.42
CA THR A 119 -2.88 9.67 9.75
C THR A 119 -1.84 8.94 10.59
N THR A 120 -1.82 9.20 11.90
CA THR A 120 -0.90 8.52 12.83
C THR A 120 -1.24 7.04 12.96
N ALA A 121 -2.52 6.70 13.14
CA ALA A 121 -2.97 5.30 13.20
C ALA A 121 -2.67 4.53 11.91
N ARG A 122 -2.79 5.18 10.75
CA ARG A 122 -2.38 4.59 9.46
C ARG A 122 -0.88 4.30 9.42
N ARG A 123 -0.04 5.24 9.88
CA ARG A 123 1.42 5.02 9.98
C ARG A 123 1.74 3.86 10.91
N TYR A 124 1.03 3.71 12.02
CA TYR A 124 1.21 2.60 12.94
C TYR A 124 0.90 1.25 12.29
N LEU A 125 -0.20 1.16 11.52
CA LEU A 125 -0.49 -0.04 10.74
C LEU A 125 0.63 -0.37 9.76
N ASP A 126 1.15 0.64 9.06
CA ASP A 126 2.23 0.44 8.10
C ASP A 126 3.54 -0.03 8.77
N GLU A 127 3.88 0.54 9.92
CA GLU A 127 5.06 0.21 10.72
C GLU A 127 4.95 -1.19 11.35
N LEU A 128 3.74 -1.57 11.79
CA LEU A 128 3.42 -2.92 12.28
C LEU A 128 3.29 -3.97 11.16
N GLY A 129 3.53 -3.60 9.91
CA GLY A 129 3.57 -4.55 8.78
C GLY A 129 2.22 -4.85 8.14
N TYR A 130 1.16 -4.10 8.46
CA TYR A 130 -0.13 -4.20 7.78
C TYR A 130 -0.14 -3.37 6.48
N ARG A 131 -0.83 -3.86 5.47
CA ARG A 131 -1.01 -3.20 4.17
C ARG A 131 -2.46 -3.30 3.75
N PHE A 132 -3.03 -2.19 3.29
CA PHE A 132 -4.34 -2.18 2.68
C PHE A 132 -4.24 -2.73 1.25
N THR A 133 -4.75 -3.93 1.03
CA THR A 133 -4.66 -4.58 -0.28
C THR A 133 -5.79 -5.57 -0.48
N SER A 134 -6.01 -5.97 -1.74
CA SER A 134 -6.86 -7.11 -2.05
C SER A 134 -6.11 -8.41 -1.75
N PRO A 135 -6.78 -9.43 -1.21
CA PRO A 135 -6.20 -10.76 -1.07
C PRO A 135 -5.77 -11.28 -2.44
N LYS A 136 -4.61 -11.96 -2.49
CA LYS A 136 -4.14 -12.59 -3.73
C LYS A 136 -5.18 -13.63 -4.17
N LYS A 137 -5.91 -13.32 -5.24
CA LYS A 137 -6.83 -14.28 -5.88
C LYS A 137 -5.99 -15.36 -6.57
N GLY A 138 -6.45 -16.61 -6.51
CA GLY A 138 -6.00 -17.63 -7.45
C GLY A 138 -6.26 -17.15 -8.88
N GLN A 139 -5.32 -17.40 -9.78
CA GLN A 139 -5.36 -16.91 -11.15
C GLN A 139 -6.46 -17.65 -11.92
N TYR A 140 -7.55 -16.98 -12.26
CA TYR A 140 -8.49 -17.48 -13.28
C TYR A 140 -7.94 -17.05 -14.63
N VAL A 141 -7.58 -18.03 -15.45
CA VAL A 141 -7.20 -17.79 -16.85
C VAL A 141 -8.49 -17.61 -17.62
N ASP A 142 -8.76 -16.37 -18.01
CA ASP A 142 -9.89 -16.06 -18.84
C ASP A 142 -9.71 -16.73 -20.22
N GLY A 143 -10.67 -17.56 -20.63
CA GLY A 143 -10.56 -18.41 -21.82
C GLY A 143 -10.57 -17.63 -23.15
N HIS A 144 -10.82 -16.32 -23.09
CA HIS A 144 -10.87 -15.43 -24.25
C HIS A 144 -9.54 -15.32 -25.01
N GLU A 145 -8.40 -15.64 -24.38
CA GLU A 145 -7.08 -15.59 -25.02
C GLU A 145 -6.71 -16.87 -25.78
N ARG A 146 -7.58 -17.90 -25.78
CA ARG A 146 -7.30 -19.13 -26.54
C ARG A 146 -7.20 -18.83 -28.03
N ALA A 147 -6.24 -19.46 -28.70
CA ALA A 147 -5.93 -19.21 -30.11
C ALA A 147 -7.14 -19.44 -31.04
N ASP A 148 -8.00 -20.41 -30.75
CA ASP A 148 -9.22 -20.67 -31.52
C ASP A 148 -10.28 -19.56 -31.33
N VAL A 149 -10.46 -19.08 -30.10
CA VAL A 149 -11.35 -17.96 -29.78
C VAL A 149 -10.88 -16.67 -30.44
N VAL A 150 -9.58 -16.37 -30.34
CA VAL A 150 -8.96 -15.20 -30.98
C VAL A 150 -9.09 -15.28 -32.51
N TYR A 151 -8.80 -16.45 -33.10
CA TYR A 151 -8.96 -16.64 -34.54
C TYR A 151 -10.39 -16.38 -35.00
N TYR A 152 -11.39 -16.94 -34.29
CA TYR A 152 -12.79 -16.73 -34.64
C TYR A 152 -13.23 -15.27 -34.47
N ARG A 153 -12.81 -14.61 -33.37
CA ARG A 153 -13.09 -13.19 -33.14
C ARG A 153 -12.57 -12.33 -34.29
N ASP A 154 -11.32 -12.51 -34.66
CA ASP A 154 -10.61 -11.62 -35.59
C ASP A 154 -10.96 -11.92 -37.06
N ASN A 155 -11.20 -13.19 -37.42
CA ASN A 155 -11.39 -13.59 -38.83
C ASN A 155 -12.87 -13.81 -39.21
N VAL A 156 -13.77 -14.00 -38.25
CA VAL A 156 -15.19 -14.29 -38.53
C VAL A 156 -16.11 -13.24 -37.92
N TYR A 157 -16.04 -13.06 -36.61
CA TYR A 157 -17.00 -12.22 -35.88
C TYR A 157 -16.84 -10.73 -36.22
N LEU A 158 -15.64 -10.16 -36.07
CA LEU A 158 -15.40 -8.75 -36.33
C LEU A 158 -15.67 -8.36 -37.79
N PRO A 159 -15.17 -9.09 -38.82
CA PRO A 159 -15.49 -8.76 -40.21
C PRO A 159 -16.99 -8.78 -40.49
N ARG A 160 -17.71 -9.78 -39.95
CA ARG A 160 -19.18 -9.86 -40.10
C ARG A 160 -19.88 -8.69 -39.43
N LEU A 161 -19.44 -8.29 -38.24
CA LEU A 161 -19.99 -7.15 -37.51
C LEU A 161 -19.76 -5.84 -38.28
N PHE A 162 -18.57 -5.61 -38.84
CA PHE A 162 -18.27 -4.45 -39.67
C PHE A 162 -19.18 -4.37 -40.92
N GLU A 163 -19.42 -5.49 -41.60
CA GLU A 163 -20.33 -5.52 -42.75
C GLU A 163 -21.79 -5.21 -42.37
N LEU A 164 -22.23 -5.62 -41.16
CA LEU A 164 -23.55 -5.27 -40.65
C LEU A 164 -23.62 -3.79 -40.25
N HIS A 165 -22.58 -3.26 -39.60
CA HIS A 165 -22.48 -1.87 -39.14
C HIS A 165 -22.57 -0.85 -40.29
N LYS A 166 -22.18 -1.20 -41.51
CA LYS A 166 -22.41 -0.37 -42.72
C LYS A 166 -23.88 0.00 -42.96
N ARG A 167 -24.83 -0.76 -42.38
CA ARG A 167 -26.28 -0.57 -42.52
C ARG A 167 -26.96 -0.24 -41.18
N VAL A 168 -26.18 0.01 -40.14
CA VAL A 168 -26.65 0.45 -38.82
C VAL A 168 -26.67 1.98 -38.80
N ARG A 169 -27.63 2.56 -38.05
CA ARG A 169 -27.70 4.00 -37.87
C ARG A 169 -26.65 4.46 -36.87
N VAL A 170 -25.91 5.50 -37.22
CA VAL A 170 -24.90 6.12 -36.34
C VAL A 170 -25.51 7.38 -35.74
N PHE A 171 -25.22 7.63 -34.46
CA PHE A 171 -25.67 8.82 -33.73
C PHE A 171 -24.45 9.64 -33.31
N ASP A 172 -24.59 10.96 -33.24
CA ASP A 172 -23.59 11.84 -32.67
C ASP A 172 -23.63 11.82 -31.12
N ASN A 173 -22.72 12.55 -30.48
CA ASN A 173 -22.66 12.65 -29.02
C ASN A 173 -23.90 13.33 -28.41
N ASP A 174 -24.66 14.07 -29.21
CA ASP A 174 -25.88 14.76 -28.81
C ASP A 174 -27.14 13.89 -29.05
N GLY A 175 -26.96 12.66 -29.53
CA GLY A 175 -28.03 11.70 -29.79
C GLY A 175 -28.78 11.94 -31.10
N ASN A 176 -28.29 12.83 -31.96
CA ASN A 176 -28.89 13.06 -33.27
C ASN A 176 -28.37 12.02 -34.27
N PRO A 177 -29.22 11.50 -35.16
CA PRO A 177 -28.79 10.57 -36.19
C PRO A 177 -27.84 11.30 -37.16
N ILE A 178 -26.63 10.77 -37.31
CA ILE A 178 -25.71 11.21 -38.36
C ILE A 178 -26.19 10.57 -39.66
N GLU A 179 -26.62 11.40 -40.62
CA GLU A 179 -26.85 10.95 -41.99
C GLU A 179 -25.50 10.62 -42.64
N GLY A 180 -25.02 9.39 -42.43
CA GLY A 180 -23.97 8.82 -43.24
C GLY A 180 -24.47 8.57 -44.66
N PRO A 181 -23.59 8.45 -45.66
CA PRO A 181 -23.99 8.06 -46.99
C PRO A 181 -24.51 6.62 -46.91
N PHE A 182 -25.82 6.43 -46.80
CA PHE A 182 -26.45 5.12 -46.99
C PHE A 182 -26.37 4.75 -48.48
N ALA A 183 -25.16 4.62 -49.01
CA ALA A 183 -24.84 4.25 -50.38
C ALA A 183 -24.72 2.73 -50.53
N VAL A 184 -25.35 1.96 -49.63
CA VAL A 184 -25.33 0.49 -49.68
C VAL A 184 -26.78 0.01 -49.86
N SER A 185 -27.06 -0.61 -50.99
CA SER A 185 -28.36 -1.22 -51.26
C SER A 185 -28.68 -2.30 -50.21
N GLY A 186 -29.83 -2.21 -49.55
CA GLY A 186 -30.31 -3.27 -48.65
C GLY A 186 -31.23 -2.76 -47.54
N HIS A 187 -31.70 -3.70 -46.70
CA HIS A 187 -32.48 -3.39 -45.52
C HIS A 187 -31.59 -2.83 -44.41
N ARG A 188 -32.11 -1.83 -43.68
CA ARG A 188 -31.53 -1.30 -42.44
C ARG A 188 -31.34 -2.44 -41.44
N VAL A 189 -30.19 -2.44 -40.76
CA VAL A 189 -29.88 -3.39 -39.70
C VAL A 189 -30.05 -2.69 -38.36
N ILE A 190 -30.77 -3.33 -37.45
CA ILE A 190 -30.89 -2.94 -36.04
C ILE A 190 -30.10 -3.98 -35.25
N VAL A 191 -29.15 -3.52 -34.44
CA VAL A 191 -28.36 -4.39 -33.57
C VAL A 191 -28.90 -4.29 -32.15
N TRP A 192 -29.14 -5.46 -31.55
CA TRP A 192 -29.43 -5.61 -30.14
C TRP A 192 -28.21 -6.21 -29.46
N TYR A 193 -27.65 -5.48 -28.51
CA TYR A 193 -26.60 -5.98 -27.62
C TYR A 193 -27.26 -6.56 -26.39
N HIS A 194 -26.78 -7.73 -25.97
CA HIS A 194 -27.22 -8.38 -24.74
C HIS A 194 -26.01 -8.50 -23.82
N ASP A 195 -26.22 -8.19 -22.54
CA ASP A 195 -25.22 -8.45 -21.51
C ASP A 195 -25.89 -8.93 -20.23
N GLU A 196 -25.16 -9.77 -19.49
CA GLU A 196 -25.60 -10.35 -18.23
C GLU A 196 -24.68 -9.89 -17.10
N SER A 197 -25.27 -9.21 -16.11
CA SER A 197 -24.57 -8.82 -14.89
C SER A 197 -25.06 -9.65 -13.72
N ILE A 198 -24.15 -10.34 -13.05
CA ILE A 198 -24.44 -11.13 -11.84
C ILE A 198 -23.97 -10.35 -10.62
N PHE A 199 -24.91 -10.00 -9.75
CA PHE A 199 -24.66 -9.38 -8.45
C PHE A 199 -24.75 -10.43 -7.36
N TYR A 200 -23.76 -10.47 -6.47
CA TYR A 200 -23.74 -11.45 -5.39
C TYR A 200 -24.05 -10.79 -4.04
N ALA A 201 -24.84 -11.47 -3.20
CA ALA A 201 -25.23 -11.00 -1.87
C ALA A 201 -24.04 -10.76 -0.93
N HIS A 202 -22.89 -11.38 -1.21
CA HIS A 202 -21.63 -11.17 -0.50
C HIS A 202 -20.55 -10.60 -1.41
N ASP A 203 -20.91 -9.71 -2.35
CA ASP A 203 -19.92 -8.84 -2.99
C ASP A 203 -19.35 -7.86 -1.94
N ARG A 204 -18.46 -8.40 -1.10
CA ARG A 204 -17.85 -7.73 0.04
C ARG A 204 -16.84 -6.71 -0.45
N ARG A 205 -16.52 -5.73 0.39
CA ARG A 205 -15.28 -4.94 0.25
C ARG A 205 -14.11 -5.93 0.22
N ARG A 206 -13.55 -6.12 -0.98
CA ARG A 206 -12.47 -7.09 -1.23
C ARG A 206 -11.15 -6.61 -0.64
N GLU A 207 -11.03 -5.32 -0.38
CA GLU A 207 -9.86 -4.68 0.21
C GLU A 207 -10.01 -4.53 1.72
N THR A 208 -9.04 -5.06 2.45
CA THR A 208 -8.91 -4.88 3.89
C THR A 208 -7.42 -4.79 4.24
N TRP A 209 -7.13 -4.49 5.51
CA TRP A 209 -5.76 -4.47 6.01
C TRP A 209 -5.28 -5.90 6.28
N TYR A 210 -4.22 -6.33 5.59
CA TYR A 210 -3.57 -7.63 5.78
C TYR A 210 -2.16 -7.43 6.33
N HIS A 211 -1.75 -8.27 7.28
CA HIS A 211 -0.35 -8.35 7.66
C HIS A 211 0.47 -8.91 6.48
N LYS A 212 1.64 -8.34 6.20
CA LYS A 212 2.51 -8.71 5.08
C LYS A 212 2.87 -10.21 5.03
N ASP A 213 2.95 -10.83 6.21
CA ASP A 213 3.30 -12.24 6.38
C ASP A 213 2.06 -13.14 6.60
N ALA A 214 0.85 -12.61 6.43
CA ALA A 214 -0.37 -13.39 6.60
C ALA A 214 -0.48 -14.47 5.50
N PRO A 215 -0.80 -15.72 5.86
CA PRO A 215 -0.99 -16.78 4.88
C PRO A 215 -2.22 -16.48 4.00
N ALA A 216 -2.13 -16.86 2.73
CA ALA A 216 -3.26 -16.83 1.82
C ALA A 216 -4.34 -17.78 2.34
N THR A 217 -5.41 -17.24 2.93
CA THR A 217 -6.51 -18.07 3.43
C THR A 217 -7.36 -18.52 2.24
N PRO A 218 -7.63 -19.82 2.09
CA PRO A 218 -8.57 -20.31 1.08
C PRO A 218 -9.94 -19.67 1.29
N TYR A 219 -10.54 -19.18 0.20
CA TYR A 219 -11.91 -18.67 0.23
C TYR A 219 -12.88 -19.84 0.13
N GLN A 220 -13.95 -19.80 0.93
CA GLN A 220 -15.10 -20.65 0.66
C GLN A 220 -15.64 -20.30 -0.72
N LYS A 221 -15.89 -21.32 -1.53
CA LYS A 221 -16.41 -21.15 -2.89
C LYS A 221 -17.86 -20.65 -2.80
N GLY A 222 -18.10 -19.46 -3.37
CA GLY A 222 -19.43 -18.86 -3.51
C GLY A 222 -19.51 -17.48 -2.88
N GLU A 223 -20.04 -16.50 -3.62
CA GLU A 223 -20.24 -15.12 -3.16
C GLU A 223 -21.67 -14.93 -2.57
N GLY A 224 -22.33 -16.01 -2.16
CA GLY A 224 -23.71 -15.99 -1.65
C GLY A 224 -24.77 -16.14 -2.74
N HIS A 225 -26.02 -15.81 -2.43
CA HIS A 225 -27.09 -15.78 -3.42
C HIS A 225 -26.80 -14.73 -4.50
N SER A 226 -26.98 -15.12 -5.77
CA SER A 226 -26.78 -14.26 -6.91
C SER A 226 -28.12 -13.70 -7.41
N PHE A 227 -28.12 -12.42 -7.76
CA PHE A 227 -29.16 -11.78 -8.55
C PHE A 227 -28.58 -11.50 -9.93
N MET A 228 -29.17 -12.10 -10.96
CA MET A 228 -28.74 -11.92 -12.34
C MET A 228 -29.68 -10.90 -13.00
N VAL A 229 -29.08 -9.88 -13.61
CA VAL A 229 -29.78 -8.92 -14.46
C VAL A 229 -29.29 -9.15 -15.87
N ALA A 230 -30.22 -9.38 -16.79
CA ALA A 230 -29.96 -9.56 -18.21
C ALA A 230 -30.89 -8.62 -18.97
N ASP A 231 -30.36 -7.86 -19.91
CA ASP A 231 -31.17 -6.92 -20.68
C ASP A 231 -30.58 -6.74 -22.10
N TYR A 232 -31.43 -6.27 -23.01
CA TYR A 232 -31.07 -5.97 -24.39
C TYR A 232 -31.10 -4.46 -24.62
N PHE A 233 -30.07 -3.95 -25.30
CA PHE A 233 -29.97 -2.55 -25.68
C PHE A 233 -29.78 -2.40 -27.18
N SER A 234 -30.50 -1.45 -27.78
CA SER A 234 -30.27 -0.99 -29.14
C SER A 234 -30.10 0.51 -29.16
N SER A 235 -29.16 1.02 -29.97
CA SER A 235 -29.03 2.46 -30.22
C SER A 235 -30.30 3.08 -30.80
N ASP A 236 -31.11 2.29 -31.50
CA ASP A 236 -32.31 2.77 -32.18
C ASP A 236 -33.54 2.89 -31.26
N PHE A 237 -33.62 2.05 -30.23
CA PHE A 237 -34.82 1.90 -29.39
C PHE A 237 -34.54 2.01 -27.88
N GLY A 238 -33.28 2.14 -27.49
CA GLY A 238 -32.85 2.08 -26.10
C GLY A 238 -32.94 0.66 -25.55
N TRP A 239 -33.25 0.57 -24.26
CA TRP A 239 -33.50 -0.68 -23.55
C TRP A 239 -34.75 -1.37 -24.11
N LEU A 240 -34.67 -2.67 -24.31
CA LEU A 240 -35.82 -3.48 -24.72
C LEU A 240 -36.85 -3.47 -23.59
N ARG A 241 -38.07 -3.04 -23.89
CA ARG A 241 -39.18 -3.01 -22.93
C ARG A 241 -40.29 -3.92 -23.42
N ASP A 242 -40.85 -4.68 -22.50
CA ASP A 242 -42.15 -5.32 -22.71
C ASP A 242 -43.22 -4.22 -22.76
N PRO A 243 -44.24 -4.29 -23.63
CA PRO A 243 -45.41 -3.39 -23.63
C PRO A 243 -46.25 -3.34 -22.34
N ASP A 244 -45.93 -4.10 -21.29
CA ASP A 244 -46.68 -4.18 -20.02
C ASP A 244 -46.34 -3.07 -19.00
#